data_AF-A0A3B0MHA4-F1
#
_entry.id   AF-A0A3B0MHA4-F1
#
_cell.length_a   1.000
_cell.length_b   1.000
_cell.length_c   1.000
_cell.angle_alpha   90.00
_cell.angle_beta   90.00
_cell.angle_gamma   90.00
#
_symmetry.space_group_name_H-M   'P 1'
#
loop_
_entity.id
_entity.type
_entity.pdbx_description
1 polymer ?
#
loop_
_entity_poly.entity_id
_entity_poly.type
_entity_poly.pdbx_seq_one_letter_code
_entity_poly.pdbx_strand_id
1 'polypeptide(L)'
;MESTANSDPGPPMVDNFCLLYHDLKDFPPNYQDKDESELSEEELYRKDLYGTLNNIAKLRDEIVNKNQARYLTEEKLKIQLNDSRNQTKHFGVLGSNQSALLQAIDSNYKRLKLLYEKIYNLQIELQKIYISLCEKLERRSDHLIEIHKVSRLCSYKLYEYKKNL
;
A
#
# COMPACT_ATOMS: atom_id res chain seq x y z
N MET A 1 -33.86 13.30 22.37
CA MET A 1 -32.51 13.74 21.97
C MET A 1 -31.79 12.51 21.47
N GLU A 2 -31.76 12.33 20.15
CA GLU A 2 -31.09 11.21 19.51
C GLU A 2 -29.58 11.33 19.72
N SER A 3 -28.98 10.31 20.33
CA SER A 3 -27.54 10.15 20.41
C SER A 3 -27.03 9.83 19.01
N THR A 4 -26.58 10.85 18.27
CA THR A 4 -25.79 10.60 17.06
C THR A 4 -24.52 9.87 17.50
N ALA A 5 -24.46 8.58 17.20
CA ALA A 5 -23.23 7.82 17.31
C ALA A 5 -22.17 8.57 16.50
N ASN A 6 -21.21 9.19 17.18
CA ASN A 6 -19.97 9.64 16.57
C ASN A 6 -19.24 8.38 16.10
N SER A 7 -19.60 7.87 14.91
CA SER A 7 -18.82 6.86 14.22
C SER A 7 -17.59 7.57 13.70
N ASP A 8 -16.59 7.72 14.57
CA ASP A 8 -15.26 8.10 14.14
C ASP A 8 -14.77 7.03 13.15
N PRO A 9 -14.61 7.36 11.85
CA PRO A 9 -14.23 6.38 10.86
C PRO A 9 -12.78 5.90 11.05
N GLY A 10 -12.04 6.50 11.97
CA GLY A 10 -10.64 6.19 12.21
C GLY A 10 -9.75 6.62 11.04
N PRO A 11 -8.48 6.19 11.02
CA PRO A 11 -7.56 6.49 9.93
C PRO A 11 -8.03 5.82 8.62
N PRO A 12 -7.77 6.43 7.44
CA PRO A 12 -8.06 5.80 6.15
C PRO A 12 -7.38 4.44 6.00
N MET A 13 -8.17 3.43 5.63
CA MET A 13 -7.65 2.09 5.32
C MET A 13 -6.95 2.06 3.96
N VAL A 14 -5.92 1.23 3.86
CA VAL A 14 -5.22 0.93 2.60
C VAL A 14 -5.55 -0.49 2.18
N ASP A 15 -5.95 -0.66 0.92
CA ASP A 15 -6.29 -1.94 0.32
C ASP A 15 -5.16 -2.97 0.53
N ASN A 16 -5.56 -4.23 0.69
CA ASN A 16 -4.69 -5.38 0.91
C ASN A 16 -4.79 -6.44 -0.19
N PHE A 17 -5.52 -6.16 -1.28
CA PHE A 17 -5.84 -7.18 -2.29
C PHE A 17 -4.61 -7.90 -2.85
N CYS A 18 -3.56 -7.17 -3.23
CA CYS A 18 -2.32 -7.75 -3.77
C CYS A 18 -1.52 -8.57 -2.74
N LEU A 19 -1.77 -8.37 -1.44
CA LEU A 19 -1.05 -9.06 -0.36
C LEU A 19 -1.88 -10.19 0.28
N LEU A 20 -3.13 -10.41 -0.14
CA LEU A 20 -3.99 -11.50 0.36
C LEU A 20 -3.34 -12.87 0.22
N TYR A 21 -2.52 -13.04 -0.82
CA TYR A 21 -1.85 -14.30 -1.15
C TYR A 21 -0.33 -14.23 -0.89
N HIS A 22 0.15 -13.15 -0.26
CA HIS A 22 1.55 -12.95 0.06
C HIS A 22 1.81 -13.39 1.51
N ASP A 23 1.97 -14.70 1.69
CA ASP A 23 2.25 -15.26 3.01
C ASP A 23 3.77 -15.31 3.28
N LEU A 24 4.24 -14.42 4.14
CA LEU A 24 5.65 -14.31 4.53
C LEU A 24 6.07 -15.39 5.54
N LYS A 25 5.11 -16.05 6.17
CA LYS A 25 5.34 -16.82 7.39
C LYS A 25 5.62 -18.30 7.17
N ASP A 26 5.22 -18.85 6.02
CA ASP A 26 5.17 -20.30 5.93
C ASP A 26 6.45 -20.92 5.37
N PHE A 27 7.07 -20.44 4.30
CA PHE A 27 8.39 -20.95 3.87
C PHE A 27 9.06 -19.93 2.95
N PRO A 28 10.16 -19.24 3.35
CA PRO A 28 10.96 -18.51 2.38
C PRO A 28 11.48 -19.55 1.37
N PRO A 29 11.17 -19.39 0.07
CA PRO A 29 11.52 -20.42 -0.88
C PRO A 29 13.05 -20.54 -1.00
N ASN A 30 13.54 -21.77 -1.14
CA ASN A 30 14.97 -22.16 -1.12
C ASN A 30 15.86 -21.47 -2.18
N TYR A 31 15.30 -20.62 -3.04
CA TYR A 31 16.00 -19.84 -4.06
C TYR A 31 16.25 -18.37 -3.67
N GLN A 32 15.76 -17.90 -2.52
CA GLN A 32 15.94 -16.49 -2.11
C GLN A 32 17.42 -16.13 -1.87
N ASP A 33 18.17 -17.04 -1.26
CA ASP A 33 19.57 -16.81 -0.86
C ASP A 33 20.59 -17.20 -1.95
N LYS A 34 20.12 -17.77 -3.08
CA LYS A 34 20.99 -18.17 -4.18
C LYS A 34 21.33 -16.98 -5.08
N ASP A 35 22.53 -17.04 -5.69
CA ASP A 35 22.96 -16.08 -6.70
C ASP A 35 22.13 -16.22 -7.98
N GLU A 36 21.92 -15.10 -8.69
CA GLU A 36 21.08 -15.05 -9.89
C GLU A 36 21.55 -16.00 -11.00
N SER A 37 22.86 -16.26 -11.08
CA SER A 37 23.45 -17.20 -12.05
C SER A 37 23.09 -18.66 -11.80
N GLU A 38 22.65 -19.00 -10.59
CA GLU A 38 22.30 -20.37 -10.19
C GLU A 38 20.79 -20.66 -10.28
N LEU A 39 20.00 -19.63 -10.63
CA LEU A 39 18.55 -19.71 -10.65
C LEU A 39 18.03 -20.06 -12.05
N SER A 40 17.05 -20.95 -12.09
CA SER A 40 16.23 -21.14 -13.29
C SER A 40 15.42 -19.88 -13.60
N GLU A 41 14.96 -19.74 -14.85
CA GLU A 41 14.11 -18.63 -15.26
C GLU A 41 12.85 -18.48 -14.38
N GLU A 42 12.26 -19.60 -13.95
CA GLU A 42 11.11 -19.61 -13.05
C GLU A 42 11.46 -19.12 -11.64
N GLU A 43 12.62 -19.54 -11.11
CA GLU A 43 13.08 -19.08 -9.80
C GLU A 43 13.44 -17.59 -9.82
N LEU A 44 14.07 -17.10 -10.90
CA LEU A 44 14.33 -15.67 -11.11
C LEU A 44 13.03 -14.87 -11.12
N TYR A 45 12.04 -15.31 -11.88
CA TYR A 45 10.72 -14.67 -11.94
C TYR A 45 10.06 -14.62 -10.56
N ARG A 46 10.05 -15.73 -9.82
CA ARG A 46 9.45 -15.79 -8.48
C ARG A 46 10.21 -14.93 -7.46
N LYS A 47 11.54 -14.86 -7.55
CA LYS A 47 12.37 -14.01 -6.69
C LYS A 47 12.06 -12.52 -6.94
N ASP A 48 11.96 -12.09 -8.19
CA ASP A 48 11.55 -10.73 -8.57
C ASP A 48 10.12 -10.39 -8.12
N LEU A 49 9.18 -11.32 -8.32
CA LEU A 49 7.79 -11.17 -7.86
C LEU A 49 7.73 -10.99 -6.34
N TYR A 50 8.46 -11.83 -5.60
CA TYR A 50 8.56 -11.74 -4.15
C TYR A 50 9.16 -10.40 -3.68
N GLY A 51 10.24 -9.93 -4.34
CA GLY A 51 10.82 -8.61 -4.06
C GLY A 51 9.82 -7.48 -4.30
N THR A 52 9.04 -7.56 -5.38
CA THR A 52 7.99 -6.59 -5.71
C THR A 52 6.89 -6.56 -4.64
N LEU A 53 6.40 -7.73 -4.21
CA LEU A 53 5.36 -7.83 -3.18
C LEU A 53 5.86 -7.35 -1.80
N ASN A 54 7.12 -7.59 -1.46
CA ASN A 54 7.73 -7.01 -0.26
C ASN A 54 7.81 -5.49 -0.29
N ASN A 55 8.13 -4.90 -1.45
CA ASN A 55 8.15 -3.46 -1.61
C ASN A 55 6.73 -2.87 -1.47
N ILE A 56 5.71 -3.52 -2.03
CA ILE A 56 4.30 -3.18 -1.84
C ILE A 56 3.95 -3.20 -0.34
N ALA A 57 4.31 -4.26 0.39
CA ALA A 57 4.05 -4.39 1.81
C ALA A 57 4.68 -3.24 2.63
N LYS A 58 5.95 -2.93 2.38
CA LYS A 58 6.65 -1.81 3.03
C LYS A 58 6.00 -0.46 2.76
N LEU A 59 5.65 -0.18 1.51
CA LEU A 59 4.98 1.07 1.13
C LEU A 59 3.59 1.19 1.76
N ARG A 60 2.82 0.09 1.79
CA ARG A 60 1.52 0.05 2.45
C ARG A 60 1.65 0.39 3.93
N ASP A 61 2.58 -0.23 4.64
CA ASP A 61 2.82 0.04 6.05
C ASP A 61 3.23 1.50 6.27
N GLU A 62 4.04 2.08 5.38
CA GLU A 62 4.38 3.50 5.45
C GLU A 62 3.15 4.39 5.26
N ILE A 63 2.29 4.12 4.26
CA ILE A 63 1.05 4.87 4.02
C ILE A 63 0.13 4.78 5.24
N VAL A 64 -0.05 3.59 5.83
CA VAL A 64 -0.85 3.40 7.04
C VAL A 64 -0.30 4.24 8.19
N ASN A 65 1.02 4.23 8.41
CA ASN A 65 1.67 5.04 9.44
C ASN A 65 1.48 6.53 9.20
N LYS A 66 1.58 7.02 7.96
CA LYS A 66 1.32 8.43 7.63
C LYS A 66 -0.16 8.79 7.80
N ASN A 67 -1.07 7.91 7.42
CA ASN A 67 -2.52 8.10 7.60
C ASN A 67 -2.89 8.20 9.08
N GLN A 68 -2.27 7.39 9.94
CA GLN A 68 -2.43 7.48 11.38
C GLN A 68 -1.93 8.83 11.90
N ALA A 69 -0.72 9.26 11.50
CA ALA A 69 -0.19 10.55 11.91
C ALA A 69 -1.04 11.73 11.41
N ARG A 70 -1.61 11.63 10.20
CA ARG A 70 -2.53 12.62 9.62
C ARG A 70 -3.79 12.73 10.47
N TYR A 71 -4.45 11.61 10.74
CA TYR A 71 -5.65 11.55 11.55
C TYR A 71 -5.42 12.14 12.95
N LEU A 72 -4.34 11.76 13.64
CA LEU A 72 -4.01 12.34 14.96
C LEU A 72 -3.75 13.86 14.90
N THR A 73 -3.17 14.35 13.81
CA THR A 73 -2.93 15.79 13.62
C THR A 73 -4.23 16.54 13.35
N GLU A 74 -5.16 15.94 12.60
CA GLU A 74 -6.50 16.48 12.35
C GLU A 74 -7.31 16.58 13.63
N GLU A 75 -7.33 15.53 14.45
CA GLU A 75 -8.01 15.55 15.75
C GLU A 75 -7.44 16.62 16.67
N LYS A 76 -6.10 16.74 16.73
CA LYS A 76 -5.45 17.80 17.51
C LYS A 76 -5.83 19.19 17.03
N LEU A 77 -5.89 19.41 15.70
CA LEU A 77 -6.32 20.68 15.12
C LEU A 77 -7.79 20.99 15.42
N LYS A 78 -8.69 20.00 15.34
CA LYS A 78 -10.10 20.18 15.67
C LYS A 78 -10.27 20.67 17.11
N ILE A 79 -9.55 20.05 18.06
CA ILE A 79 -9.56 20.45 19.47
C ILE A 79 -9.05 21.90 19.61
N GLN A 80 -7.89 22.22 19.04
CA GLN A 80 -7.31 23.57 19.13
C GLN A 80 -8.19 24.66 18.50
N LEU A 81 -8.85 24.37 17.38
CA LEU A 81 -9.78 25.29 16.74
C LEU A 81 -11.04 25.50 17.58
N ASN A 82 -11.54 24.44 18.22
CA ASN A 82 -12.68 24.54 19.13
C ASN A 82 -12.33 25.38 20.37
N ASP A 83 -11.14 25.15 20.95
CA ASP A 83 -10.63 25.94 22.07
C ASP A 83 -10.48 27.42 21.70
N SER A 84 -9.93 27.71 20.51
CA SER A 84 -9.80 29.07 19.99
C SER A 84 -11.17 29.75 19.83
N ARG A 85 -12.16 29.02 19.31
CA ARG A 85 -13.54 29.51 19.17
C ARG A 85 -14.17 29.80 20.52
N ASN A 86 -13.99 28.91 21.50
CA ASN A 86 -14.53 29.07 22.85
C ASN A 86 -13.87 30.25 23.57
N GLN A 87 -12.55 30.41 23.46
CA GLN A 87 -11.83 31.55 24.04
C GLN A 87 -12.32 32.89 23.46
N THR A 88 -12.47 32.96 22.14
CA THR A 88 -12.97 34.16 21.45
C THR A 88 -14.41 34.49 21.87
N LYS A 89 -15.27 33.48 22.03
CA LYS A 89 -16.68 33.65 22.43
C LYS A 89 -16.85 34.08 23.88
N HIS A 90 -16.03 33.58 24.80
CA HIS A 90 -16.23 33.77 26.25
C HIS A 90 -15.39 34.89 26.86
N PHE A 91 -14.20 35.18 26.33
CA PHE A 91 -13.27 36.09 26.99
C PHE A 91 -13.02 37.41 26.24
N GLY A 92 -13.41 37.51 24.95
CA GLY A 92 -13.40 38.75 24.17
C GLY A 92 -12.05 39.49 24.03
N VAL A 93 -10.98 38.97 24.65
CA VAL A 93 -9.67 39.61 24.78
C VAL A 93 -8.58 38.66 24.30
N LEU A 94 -7.77 39.14 23.36
CA LEU A 94 -6.56 38.51 22.85
C LEU A 94 -5.44 38.57 23.89
N GLY A 95 -5.44 37.63 24.84
CA GLY A 95 -4.33 37.42 25.76
C GLY A 95 -3.13 36.73 25.10
N SER A 96 -1.96 36.78 25.74
CA SER A 96 -0.72 36.10 25.28
C SER A 96 -0.92 34.61 24.99
N ASN A 97 -1.80 33.93 25.72
CA ASN A 97 -2.14 32.52 25.50
C ASN A 97 -2.81 32.24 24.14
N GLN A 98 -3.52 33.23 23.57
CA GLN A 98 -4.15 33.09 22.25
C GLN A 98 -3.10 33.13 21.14
N SER A 99 -2.02 33.89 21.30
CA SER A 99 -0.90 33.91 20.35
C SER A 99 -0.21 32.54 20.27
N ALA A 100 0.06 31.90 21.41
CA ALA A 100 0.65 30.55 21.46
C ALA A 100 -0.28 29.49 20.84
N LEU A 101 -1.60 29.58 21.08
CA LEU A 101 -2.58 28.69 20.46
C LEU A 101 -2.62 28.85 18.94
N LEU A 102 -2.62 30.09 18.43
CA LEU A 102 -2.60 30.37 16.98
C LEU A 102 -1.31 29.87 16.31
N GLN A 103 -0.16 30.03 16.95
CA GLN A 103 1.10 29.46 16.46
C GLN A 103 1.06 27.92 16.41
N ALA A 104 0.48 27.28 17.42
CA ALA A 104 0.32 25.83 17.44
C ALA A 104 -0.63 25.34 16.33
N ILE A 105 -1.71 26.07 16.05
CA ILE A 105 -2.63 25.79 14.95
C ILE A 105 -1.91 25.92 13.60
N ASP A 106 -1.18 27.01 13.36
CA ASP A 106 -0.42 27.22 12.12
C ASP A 106 0.64 26.11 11.91
N SER A 107 1.37 25.76 12.97
CA SER A 107 2.36 24.67 12.93
C SER A 107 1.72 23.32 12.59
N ASN A 108 0.62 22.96 13.25
CA ASN A 108 -0.08 21.70 12.98
C ASN A 108 -0.73 21.70 11.58
N TYR A 109 -1.23 22.83 11.09
CA TYR A 109 -1.77 22.95 9.74
C TYR A 109 -0.69 22.71 8.68
N LYS A 110 0.49 23.34 8.83
CA LYS A 110 1.65 23.10 7.96
C LYS A 110 2.08 21.63 7.98
N ARG A 111 2.13 21.02 9.17
CA ARG A 111 2.42 19.59 9.33
C ARG A 111 1.39 18.72 8.62
N LEU A 112 0.10 19.05 8.76
CA LEU A 112 -0.98 18.31 8.12
C LEU A 112 -0.86 18.38 6.59
N LYS A 113 -0.60 19.57 6.03
CA LYS A 113 -0.35 19.75 4.60
C LYS A 113 0.80 18.88 4.10
N LEU A 114 1.92 18.86 4.81
CA LEU A 114 3.07 18.01 4.47
C LEU A 114 2.74 16.51 4.54
N LEU A 115 1.88 16.09 5.48
CA LEU A 115 1.44 14.70 5.55
C LEU A 115 0.59 14.31 4.34
N TYR A 116 -0.31 15.19 3.90
CA TYR A 116 -1.10 14.97 2.68
C TYR A 116 -0.22 14.81 1.45
N GLU A 117 0.76 15.71 1.25
CA GLU A 117 1.71 15.64 0.13
C GLU A 117 2.53 14.34 0.16
N LYS A 118 3.00 13.92 1.34
CA LYS A 118 3.75 12.67 1.50
C LYS A 118 2.90 11.43 1.22
N ILE A 119 1.67 11.37 1.74
CA ILE A 119 0.74 10.27 1.50
C ILE A 119 0.45 10.16 0.00
N TYR A 120 0.21 11.28 -0.66
CA TYR A 120 -0.05 11.31 -2.10
C TYR A 120 1.13 10.76 -2.92
N ASN A 121 2.36 11.17 -2.60
CA ASN A 121 3.55 10.66 -3.28
C ASN A 121 3.73 9.15 -3.08
N LEU A 122 3.57 8.66 -1.85
CA LEU A 122 3.63 7.22 -1.55
C LEU A 122 2.54 6.43 -2.28
N GLN A 123 1.34 6.99 -2.40
CA GLN A 123 0.24 6.38 -3.17
C GLN A 123 0.57 6.29 -4.67
N ILE A 124 1.18 7.34 -5.25
CA ILE A 124 1.65 7.29 -6.64
C ILE A 124 2.71 6.21 -6.83
N GLU A 125 3.68 6.11 -5.91
CA GLU A 125 4.71 5.09 -5.97
C GLU A 125 4.12 3.68 -5.92
N LEU A 126 3.17 3.45 -5.01
CA LEU A 126 2.45 2.19 -4.91
C LEU A 126 1.68 1.87 -6.21
N GLN A 127 0.98 2.85 -6.78
CA GLN A 127 0.26 2.69 -8.05
C GLN A 127 1.19 2.32 -9.21
N LYS A 128 2.37 2.94 -9.31
CA LYS A 128 3.36 2.61 -10.34
C LYS A 128 3.82 1.16 -10.22
N ILE A 129 4.05 0.69 -9.00
CA ILE A 129 4.44 -0.71 -8.76
C ILE A 129 3.29 -1.65 -9.15
N TYR A 130 2.04 -1.32 -8.81
CA TYR A 130 0.89 -2.12 -9.23
C TYR A 130 0.74 -2.20 -10.75
N ILE A 131 0.90 -1.10 -11.48
CA ILE A 131 0.87 -1.12 -12.95
C ILE A 131 1.95 -2.05 -13.50
N SER A 132 3.19 -1.89 -13.01
CA SER A 132 4.31 -2.75 -13.45
C SER A 132 4.07 -4.23 -13.11
N LEU A 133 3.51 -4.51 -11.93
CA LEU A 133 3.18 -5.87 -11.50
C LEU A 133 2.10 -6.49 -12.40
N CYS A 134 1.04 -5.75 -12.73
CA CYS A 134 -0.01 -6.20 -13.64
C CYS A 134 0.57 -6.55 -15.01
N GLU A 135 1.39 -5.67 -15.61
CA GLU A 135 2.03 -5.95 -16.90
C GLU A 135 2.91 -7.21 -16.86
N LYS A 136 3.68 -7.41 -15.78
CA LYS A 136 4.52 -8.60 -15.59
C LYS A 136 3.66 -9.88 -15.49
N LEU A 137 2.54 -9.82 -14.77
CA LEU A 137 1.62 -10.95 -14.60
C LEU A 137 0.89 -11.29 -15.90
N GLU A 138 0.46 -10.30 -16.67
CA GLU A 138 -0.15 -10.49 -17.99
C GLU A 138 0.82 -11.20 -18.94
N ARG A 139 2.05 -10.70 -19.06
CA ARG A 139 3.10 -11.35 -19.88
C ARG A 139 3.38 -12.78 -19.43
N ARG A 140 3.40 -13.04 -18.11
CA ARG A 140 3.59 -14.39 -17.58
C ARG A 140 2.41 -15.30 -17.93
N SER A 141 1.18 -14.79 -17.83
CA SER A 141 -0.03 -15.53 -18.20
C SER A 141 0.01 -15.94 -19.67
N ASP A 142 0.34 -15.02 -20.58
CA ASP A 142 0.45 -15.30 -22.02
C ASP A 142 1.50 -16.39 -22.30
N HIS A 143 2.66 -16.29 -21.65
CA HIS A 143 3.71 -17.28 -21.79
C HIS A 143 3.30 -18.67 -21.29
N LEU A 144 2.61 -18.75 -20.15
CA LEU A 144 2.10 -20.03 -19.62
C LEU A 144 1.02 -20.64 -20.52
N ILE A 145 0.14 -19.82 -21.10
CA ILE A 145 -0.84 -20.26 -22.10
C ILE A 145 -0.13 -20.87 -23.30
N GLU A 146 0.94 -20.25 -23.79
CA GLU A 146 1.69 -20.75 -24.94
C GLU A 146 2.39 -22.08 -24.63
N ILE A 147 3.06 -22.18 -23.48
CA ILE A 147 3.63 -23.46 -23.00
C ILE A 147 2.56 -24.56 -22.97
N HIS A 148 1.36 -24.24 -22.45
CA HIS A 148 0.27 -25.22 -22.37
C HIS A 148 -0.21 -25.67 -23.75
N LYS A 149 -0.36 -24.75 -24.71
CA LYS A 149 -0.71 -25.08 -26.11
C LYS A 149 0.32 -26.00 -26.74
N VAL A 150 1.61 -25.67 -26.61
CA VAL A 150 2.71 -26.48 -27.14
C VAL A 150 2.73 -27.87 -26.49
N SER A 151 2.57 -27.95 -25.17
CA SER A 151 2.50 -29.21 -24.43
C SER A 151 1.36 -30.12 -24.93
N ARG A 152 0.17 -29.56 -25.18
CA ARG A 152 -0.97 -30.30 -25.76
C ARG A 152 -0.66 -30.82 -27.16
N LEU A 153 -0.03 -30.01 -28.02
CA LEU A 153 0.37 -30.42 -29.37
C LEU A 153 1.39 -31.56 -29.33
N CYS A 154 2.39 -31.49 -28.46
CA CYS A 154 3.37 -32.56 -28.27
C CYS A 154 2.70 -33.85 -27.78
N SER A 155 1.81 -33.74 -26.79
CA SER A 155 1.06 -34.88 -26.27
C SER A 155 0.19 -35.55 -27.33
N TYR A 156 -0.47 -34.75 -28.18
CA TYR A 156 -1.24 -35.26 -29.32
C TYR A 156 -0.36 -35.98 -30.34
N LYS A 157 0.79 -35.40 -30.72
CA LYS A 157 1.73 -36.04 -31.65
C LYS A 157 2.27 -37.37 -31.10
N LEU A 158 2.58 -37.43 -29.80
CA LEU A 158 3.01 -38.67 -29.13
C LEU A 158 1.91 -39.74 -29.15
N TYR A 159 0.65 -39.35 -28.92
CA TYR A 159 -0.49 -40.25 -29.01
C TYR A 159 -0.66 -40.83 -30.42
N GLU A 160 -0.63 -39.98 -31.44
CA GLU A 160 -0.73 -40.41 -32.85
C GLU A 160 0.42 -41.35 -33.24
N TYR A 161 1.65 -41.05 -32.84
CA TYR A 161 2.79 -41.94 -33.07
C TYR A 161 2.58 -43.31 -32.43
N LYS A 162 2.12 -43.36 -31.18
CA LYS A 162 1.86 -44.63 -30.47
C LYS A 162 0.70 -45.42 -31.07
N LYS A 163 -0.31 -44.76 -31.64
CA LYS A 163 -1.45 -45.41 -32.31
C LYS A 163 -1.07 -46.03 -33.66
N ASN A 164 -0.08 -45.47 -34.33
CA ASN A 164 0.39 -45.90 -35.65
C ASN A 164 1.58 -46.89 -35.58
N LEU A 165 2.00 -47.28 -34.38
CA LEU A 165 2.91 -48.39 -34.08
C LEU A 165 2.11 -49.66 -33.81
#